data_AF-W0RU37-F1
#
_entry.id   AF-W0RU37-F1
#
_cell.length_a   1.000
_cell.length_b   1.000
_cell.length_c   1.000
_cell.angle_alpha   90.00
_cell.angle_beta   90.00
_cell.angle_gamma   90.00
#
_symmetry.space_group_name_H-M   'P 1'
#
loop_
_entity.id
_entity.type
_entity.pdbx_description
1 polymer ?
#
loop_
_entity_poly.entity_id
_entity_poly.type
_entity_poly.pdbx_seq_one_letter_code
_entity_poly.pdbx_strand_id
1 'polypeptide(L)'
;MTDRRLAVAALIALSSRAPNALGAQQGPDTAYHATVARPAYRATGPIVRLDEAHHNFHTVAGRYAPFVALLRHDGYRVEPGRARFTDASLRGATVLVIANASGSDGPATPAFTAAEVAAG
;
A
#
# COMPACT_ATOMS: atom_id res chain seq x y z
N MET A 1 41.22 -29.52 61.36
CA MET A 1 41.23 -30.40 60.18
C MET A 1 40.08 -29.93 59.29
N THR A 2 40.33 -28.88 58.48
CA THR A 2 40.44 -28.93 56.99
C THR A 2 39.13 -29.43 56.34
N ASP A 3 38.48 -28.77 55.37
CA ASP A 3 38.96 -27.79 54.39
C ASP A 3 37.80 -27.24 53.51
N ARG A 4 38.01 -26.03 52.96
CA ARG A 4 37.66 -25.56 51.60
C ARG A 4 36.22 -25.25 51.10
N ARG A 5 36.07 -23.94 50.81
CA ARG A 5 35.74 -23.29 49.50
C ARG A 5 34.27 -23.02 49.12
N LEU A 6 33.96 -21.71 49.11
CA LEU A 6 33.41 -20.89 48.01
C LEU A 6 32.28 -21.48 47.14
N ALA A 7 31.14 -20.78 47.09
CA ALA A 7 30.65 -20.21 45.83
C ALA A 7 29.44 -19.28 46.08
N VAL A 8 29.64 -17.99 45.81
CA VAL A 8 28.58 -17.01 45.58
C VAL A 8 27.91 -17.38 44.27
N ALA A 9 26.59 -17.58 44.28
CA ALA A 9 25.79 -17.69 43.06
C ALA A 9 24.55 -16.79 43.21
N ALA A 10 24.75 -15.48 43.04
CA ALA A 10 23.65 -14.57 42.76
C ALA A 10 23.18 -14.85 41.33
N LEU A 11 22.03 -15.51 41.21
CA LEU A 11 21.38 -15.77 39.93
C LEU A 11 20.73 -14.46 39.44
N ILE A 12 21.49 -13.62 38.73
CA ILE A 12 20.91 -12.52 37.97
C ILE A 12 20.30 -13.15 36.72
N ALA A 13 18.99 -13.40 36.75
CA ALA A 13 18.22 -13.72 35.56
C ALA A 13 18.18 -12.47 34.68
N LEU A 14 19.18 -12.33 33.80
CA LEU A 14 19.23 -11.30 32.78
C LEU A 14 18.17 -11.65 31.72
N SER A 15 16.95 -11.16 31.91
CA SER A 15 15.90 -11.23 30.91
C SER A 15 16.38 -10.52 29.64
N SER A 16 16.83 -11.30 28.66
CA SER A 16 17.16 -10.84 27.32
C SER A 16 15.88 -10.38 26.63
N ARG A 17 15.51 -9.13 26.89
CA ARG A 17 14.51 -8.43 26.08
C ARG A 17 15.17 -8.19 24.73
N ALA A 18 15.00 -9.14 23.81
CA ALA A 18 15.31 -8.92 22.42
C ALA A 18 14.63 -7.60 22.03
N PRO A 19 15.35 -6.62 21.47
CA PRO A 19 14.68 -5.46 20.93
C PRO A 19 13.71 -6.01 19.88
N ASN A 20 12.41 -5.86 20.12
CA ASN A 20 11.46 -5.90 19.03
C ASN A 20 12.03 -4.91 18.03
N ALA A 21 12.55 -5.41 16.91
CA ALA A 21 12.71 -4.61 15.72
C ALA A 21 11.27 -4.24 15.32
N LEU A 22 10.73 -3.23 16.00
CA LEU A 22 9.63 -2.43 15.54
C LEU A 22 10.18 -1.75 14.29
N GLY A 23 10.25 -2.50 13.19
CA GLY A 23 10.40 -1.90 11.89
C GLY A 23 9.28 -0.89 11.81
N ALA A 24 9.63 0.38 11.67
CA ALA A 24 8.66 1.43 11.40
C ALA A 24 7.99 1.07 10.08
N GLN A 25 6.89 0.32 10.14
CA GLN A 25 6.15 -0.06 8.97
C GLN A 25 5.45 1.20 8.48
N GLN A 26 5.76 1.61 7.25
CA GLN A 26 5.06 2.73 6.62
C GLN A 26 3.58 2.38 6.53
N GLY A 27 2.79 3.00 7.40
CA GLY A 27 1.34 2.93 7.41
C GLY A 27 0.76 4.14 6.68
N PRO A 28 -0.38 3.99 6.00
CA PRO A 28 -1.10 5.15 5.47
C PRO A 28 -1.56 6.04 6.63
N ASP A 29 -1.38 7.35 6.48
CA ASP A 29 -2.02 8.33 7.37
C ASP A 29 -3.49 8.48 6.98
N THR A 30 -4.35 7.62 7.54
CA THR A 30 -5.79 7.64 7.28
C THR A 30 -6.52 8.75 8.02
N ALA A 31 -5.86 9.47 8.95
CA ALA A 31 -6.42 10.61 9.66
C ALA A 31 -6.22 11.93 8.89
N TYR A 32 -5.36 11.93 7.86
CA TYR A 32 -5.15 13.10 7.02
C TYR A 32 -6.41 13.45 6.21
N HIS A 33 -6.92 14.66 6.43
CA HIS A 33 -8.03 15.22 5.66
C HIS A 33 -7.50 16.21 4.61
N ALA A 34 -7.39 15.76 3.36
CA ALA A 34 -6.96 16.60 2.26
C ALA A 34 -8.01 17.69 1.96
N THR A 35 -7.66 18.96 2.15
CA THR A 35 -8.52 20.09 1.74
C THR A 35 -7.99 20.69 0.45
N VAL A 36 -8.86 20.80 -0.57
CA VAL A 36 -8.53 21.41 -1.86
C VAL A 36 -9.35 22.68 -2.05
N ALA A 37 -8.71 23.84 -1.86
CA ALA A 37 -9.41 25.14 -1.87
C ALA A 37 -10.03 25.50 -3.23
N ARG A 38 -9.45 25.01 -4.32
CA ARG A 38 -9.91 25.23 -5.69
C ARG A 38 -9.86 23.92 -6.48
N PRO A 39 -10.89 23.07 -6.39
CA PRO A 39 -10.92 21.81 -7.10
C PRO A 39 -10.75 22.01 -8.61
N ALA A 40 -9.96 21.14 -9.24
CA ALA A 40 -9.80 21.11 -10.70
C ALA A 40 -11.15 20.89 -11.40
N TYR A 41 -12.04 20.10 -10.79
CA TYR A 41 -13.37 19.82 -11.32
C TYR A 41 -14.46 20.13 -10.28
N ARG A 42 -15.44 20.97 -10.65
CA ARG A 42 -16.53 21.38 -9.75
C ARG A 42 -17.69 20.37 -9.68
N ALA A 43 -17.89 19.60 -10.75
CA ALA A 43 -18.84 18.49 -10.82
C ALA A 43 -18.43 17.55 -11.95
N THR A 44 -18.77 16.26 -11.82
CA THR A 44 -18.59 15.25 -12.89
C THR A 44 -17.18 15.13 -13.45
N GLY A 45 -16.14 15.30 -12.62
CA GLY A 45 -14.75 15.18 -13.04
C GLY A 45 -14.41 13.80 -13.62
N PRO A 46 -13.29 13.68 -14.37
CA PRO A 46 -12.93 12.46 -15.08
C PRO A 46 -12.74 11.26 -14.14
N ILE A 47 -12.88 10.05 -14.71
CA ILE A 47 -12.63 8.81 -13.95
C ILE A 47 -11.13 8.57 -13.87
N VAL A 48 -10.64 8.44 -12.64
CA VAL A 48 -9.34 7.87 -12.32
C VAL A 48 -9.56 6.44 -11.87
N ARG A 49 -9.01 5.48 -12.60
CA ARG A 49 -9.04 4.06 -12.26
C ARG A 49 -7.79 3.71 -11.46
N LEU A 50 -7.93 3.23 -10.22
CA LEU A 50 -6.81 2.71 -9.44
C LEU A 50 -6.71 1.19 -9.60
N ASP A 51 -5.57 0.69 -10.02
CA ASP A 51 -5.33 -0.74 -10.22
C ASP A 51 -5.33 -1.51 -8.90
N GLU A 52 -6.30 -2.41 -8.75
CA GLU A 52 -6.44 -3.41 -7.69
C GLU A 52 -6.36 -4.84 -8.24
N ALA A 53 -6.07 -5.03 -9.53
CA ALA A 53 -6.11 -6.33 -10.21
C ALA A 53 -4.76 -7.06 -10.15
N HIS A 54 -3.64 -6.35 -10.01
CA HIS A 54 -2.28 -6.90 -10.17
C HIS A 54 -1.51 -7.01 -8.86
N HIS A 55 -2.11 -7.68 -7.86
CA HIS A 55 -1.54 -7.89 -6.52
C HIS A 55 -1.06 -6.60 -5.85
N ASN A 56 -1.68 -5.49 -6.24
CA ASN A 56 -1.35 -4.19 -5.70
C ASN A 56 -1.90 -4.10 -4.27
N PHE A 57 -1.02 -3.81 -3.31
CA PHE A 57 -1.41 -3.59 -1.93
C PHE A 57 -1.96 -2.16 -1.68
N HIS A 58 -1.86 -1.28 -2.68
CA HIS A 58 -2.46 0.05 -2.69
C HIS A 58 -3.85 -0.01 -3.34
N THR A 59 -4.88 0.00 -2.50
CA THR A 59 -6.28 -0.03 -2.93
C THR A 59 -6.99 1.28 -2.62
N VAL A 60 -8.18 1.48 -3.21
CA VAL A 60 -9.00 2.67 -3.03
C VAL A 60 -9.36 2.90 -1.56
N ALA A 61 -9.62 1.81 -0.84
CA ALA A 61 -9.95 1.82 0.59
C ALA A 61 -8.76 1.49 1.51
N GLY A 62 -7.59 1.19 0.94
CA GLY A 62 -6.42 0.71 1.67
C GLY A 62 -5.35 1.77 1.80
N ARG A 63 -4.09 1.40 1.55
CA ARG A 63 -2.93 2.28 1.76
C ARG A 63 -2.91 3.54 0.90
N TYR A 64 -3.71 3.58 -0.17
CA TYR A 64 -3.87 4.77 -1.02
C TYR A 64 -5.11 5.60 -0.67
N ALA A 65 -5.85 5.28 0.39
CA ALA A 65 -7.02 6.06 0.81
C ALA A 65 -6.75 7.58 0.92
N PRO A 66 -5.60 8.06 1.44
CA PRO A 66 -5.31 9.51 1.48
C PRO A 66 -5.15 10.13 0.09
N PHE A 67 -4.50 9.42 -0.84
CA PHE A 67 -4.38 9.84 -2.23
C PHE A 67 -5.74 9.88 -2.93
N VAL A 68 -6.58 8.86 -2.69
CA VAL A 68 -7.95 8.82 -3.20
C VAL A 68 -8.78 9.97 -2.64
N ALA A 69 -8.65 10.28 -1.34
CA ALA A 69 -9.34 11.41 -0.72
C ALA A 69 -8.94 12.72 -1.39
N LEU A 70 -7.63 12.95 -1.59
CA LEU A 70 -7.13 14.13 -2.31
C LEU A 70 -7.76 14.28 -3.69
N LEU A 71 -7.75 13.22 -4.52
CA LEU A 71 -8.34 13.27 -5.86
C LEU A 71 -9.84 13.55 -5.82
N ARG A 72 -10.58 12.94 -4.88
CA ARG A 72 -12.02 13.19 -4.72
C ARG A 72 -12.30 14.62 -4.28
N HIS A 73 -11.50 15.17 -3.37
CA HIS A 73 -11.60 16.59 -2.97
C HIS A 73 -11.25 17.54 -4.11
N ASP A 74 -10.38 17.13 -5.03
CA ASP A 74 -10.06 17.87 -6.25
C ASP A 74 -11.09 17.68 -7.39
N GLY A 75 -12.13 16.87 -7.14
CA GLY A 75 -13.29 16.72 -8.03
C GLY A 75 -13.26 15.54 -8.99
N TYR A 76 -12.25 14.68 -8.90
CA TYR A 76 -12.16 13.45 -9.70
C TYR A 76 -13.10 12.36 -9.17
N ARG A 77 -13.52 11.46 -10.06
CA ARG A 77 -14.18 10.21 -9.67
C ARG A 77 -13.14 9.09 -9.61
N VAL A 78 -12.85 8.58 -8.42
CA VAL A 78 -11.89 7.49 -8.25
C VAL A 78 -12.61 6.16 -8.09
N GLU A 79 -12.34 5.24 -9.02
CA GLU A 79 -12.93 3.89 -9.07
C GLU A 79 -11.84 2.80 -8.97
N PRO A 80 -12.13 1.67 -8.30
CA PRO A 80 -11.23 0.52 -8.30
C PRO A 80 -11.25 -0.19 -9.66
N GLY A 81 -10.08 -0.59 -10.14
CA GLY A 81 -9.88 -1.44 -11.31
C GLY A 81 -9.52 -2.85 -10.87
N ARG A 82 -10.50 -3.76 -10.88
CA ARG A 82 -10.36 -5.14 -10.38
C ARG A 82 -10.28 -6.19 -11.48
N ALA A 83 -10.36 -5.74 -12.73
CA ALA A 83 -10.24 -6.60 -13.90
C ALA A 83 -8.87 -6.39 -14.54
N ARG A 84 -8.38 -7.45 -15.19
CA ARG A 84 -7.24 -7.38 -16.11
C ARG A 84 -7.43 -6.29 -17.14
N PHE A 85 -6.33 -5.73 -17.62
CA PHE A 85 -6.39 -4.65 -18.59
C PHE A 85 -6.80 -5.15 -19.97
N THR A 86 -7.87 -4.55 -20.46
CA THR A 86 -8.44 -4.75 -21.78
C THR A 86 -9.04 -3.40 -22.18
N ASP A 87 -9.23 -3.15 -23.47
CA ASP A 87 -9.99 -1.97 -23.92
C ASP A 87 -11.30 -1.85 -23.15
N ALA A 88 -11.97 -2.98 -22.90
CA ALA A 88 -13.23 -3.02 -22.20
C ALA A 88 -13.19 -2.60 -20.73
N SER A 89 -12.18 -3.04 -19.99
CA SER A 89 -12.03 -2.70 -18.57
C SER A 89 -11.46 -1.30 -18.37
N LEU A 90 -10.71 -0.77 -19.35
CA LEU A 90 -10.13 0.57 -19.33
C LEU A 90 -11.09 1.64 -19.87
N ARG A 91 -12.11 1.25 -20.65
CA ARG A 91 -13.12 2.17 -21.21
C ARG A 91 -13.68 3.12 -20.14
N GLY A 92 -13.70 4.41 -20.48
CA GLY A 92 -14.25 5.47 -19.64
C GLY A 92 -13.30 5.98 -18.54
N ALA A 93 -12.21 5.27 -18.23
CA ALA A 93 -11.14 5.83 -17.43
C ALA A 93 -10.37 6.87 -18.25
N THR A 94 -10.16 8.06 -17.69
CA THR A 94 -9.32 9.10 -18.28
C THR A 94 -7.87 8.96 -17.82
N VAL A 95 -7.67 8.45 -16.60
CA VAL A 95 -6.36 8.16 -16.03
C VAL A 95 -6.39 6.79 -15.39
N LEU A 96 -5.37 5.97 -15.65
CA LEU A 96 -5.09 4.73 -14.96
C LEU A 96 -3.93 4.96 -13.99
N VAL A 97 -4.11 4.60 -12.72
CA VAL A 97 -3.07 4.68 -11.68
C VAL A 97 -2.66 3.27 -11.30
N ILE A 98 -1.38 2.98 -11.50
CA ILE A 98 -0.72 1.73 -11.12
C ILE A 98 0.39 2.10 -10.13
N ALA A 99 0.41 1.47 -8.96
CA ALA A 99 1.44 1.73 -7.95
C ALA A 99 1.88 0.42 -7.31
N ASN A 100 3.10 -0.06 -7.55
CA ASN A 100 3.60 -1.34 -7.01
C ASN A 100 2.77 -2.57 -7.41
N ALA A 101 2.35 -2.64 -8.67
CA ALA A 101 1.83 -3.89 -9.22
C ALA A 101 2.90 -5.00 -9.15
N SER A 102 2.47 -6.22 -8.85
CA SER A 102 3.35 -7.38 -8.70
C SER A 102 2.76 -8.57 -9.46
N GLY A 103 3.64 -9.39 -10.04
CA GLY A 103 3.24 -10.69 -10.54
C GLY A 103 2.85 -11.65 -9.41
N SER A 104 2.19 -12.75 -9.78
CA SER A 104 1.61 -13.72 -8.83
C SER A 104 2.65 -14.42 -7.96
N ASP A 105 3.87 -14.61 -8.48
CA ASP A 105 4.95 -15.30 -7.76
C ASP A 105 5.95 -14.32 -7.15
N GLY A 106 5.54 -13.04 -7.02
CA GLY A 106 6.30 -11.97 -6.38
C GLY A 106 6.77 -10.88 -7.35
N PRO A 107 7.45 -9.85 -6.82
CA PRO A 107 7.77 -8.63 -7.56
C PRO A 107 8.78 -8.83 -8.71
N ALA A 108 9.51 -9.96 -8.71
CA ALA A 108 10.40 -10.34 -9.79
C ALA A 108 9.66 -10.95 -11.00
N THR A 109 8.38 -11.31 -10.84
CA THR A 109 7.55 -11.80 -11.94
C THR A 109 6.77 -10.65 -12.58
N PRO A 110 6.58 -10.66 -13.92
CA PRO A 110 5.80 -9.63 -14.59
C PRO A 110 4.40 -9.49 -14.00
N ALA A 111 4.02 -8.28 -13.63
CA ALA A 111 2.69 -7.98 -13.13
C ALA A 111 1.62 -8.04 -14.24
N PHE A 112 2.02 -7.77 -15.49
CA PHE A 112 1.13 -7.65 -16.63
C PHE A 112 1.51 -8.67 -17.71
N THR A 113 0.49 -9.21 -18.37
CA THR A 113 0.67 -10.00 -19.59
C THR A 113 0.99 -9.09 -20.79
N ALA A 114 1.56 -9.66 -21.87
CA ALA A 114 1.79 -8.90 -23.10
C ALA A 114 0.48 -8.33 -23.70
N ALA A 115 -0.64 -9.03 -23.54
CA ALA A 115 -1.95 -8.56 -23.98
C ALA A 115 -2.43 -7.32 -23.19
N GLU A 116 -2.16 -7.28 -21.89
CA GLU A 116 -2.50 -6.13 -21.04
C GLU A 116 -1.66 -4.90 -21.36
N VAL A 117 -0.38 -5.10 -21.69
CA VAL A 117 0.51 -4.02 -22.15
C VAL A 117 0.05 -3.46 -23.50
N ALA A 118 -0.48 -4.30 -24.39
CA ALA A 118 -0.96 -3.88 -25.71
C ALA A 118 -2.33 -3.17 -25.68
N ALA A 119 -3.09 -3.30 -24.59
CA ALA A 119 -4.42 -2.70 -24.44
C ALA A 119 -4.39 -1.22 -23.97
N GLY A 120 -3.22 -0.67 -23.67
CA GLY A 120 -3.00 0.71 -23.22
C GLY A 120 -2.02 1.46 -24.10
#